data_AF-A0A0B6XWF5-F1
#
_entry.id   AF-A0A0B6XWF5-F1
#
_cell.length_a   1.000
_cell.length_b   1.000
_cell.length_c   1.000
_cell.angle_alpha   90.00
_cell.angle_beta   90.00
_cell.angle_gamma   90.00
#
_symmetry.space_group_name_H-M   'P 1'
#
loop_
_entity.id
_entity.type
_entity.pdbx_description
1 polymer ?
#
loop_
_entity_poly.entity_id
_entity_poly.type
_entity_poly.pdbx_seq_one_letter_code
_entity_poly.pdbx_strand_id
1 'polypeptide(L)' 'RHRAVRFRKSAIHGYGLFAIEDIQPNEMIIEYVGEKVRSTVSDVREMNYEKKGMGSSYLFRVDESTVIDATMKG' A
#
# COMPACT_ATOMS: atom_id res chain seq x y z
N ARG A 1 -17.92 -1.24 -5.85
CA ARG A 1 -18.28 -2.16 -4.74
C ARG A 1 -16.99 -2.88 -4.35
N HIS A 2 -16.50 -2.73 -3.12
CA HIS A 2 -15.29 -3.45 -2.70
C HIS A 2 -15.59 -4.93 -2.49
N ARG A 3 -14.71 -5.80 -2.98
CA ARG A 3 -14.79 -7.25 -2.73
C ARG A 3 -14.46 -7.54 -1.27
N ALA A 4 -15.01 -8.65 -0.77
CA ALA A 4 -14.77 -9.02 0.60
C ALA A 4 -13.36 -9.60 0.74
N VAL A 5 -12.51 -8.90 1.47
CA VAL A 5 -11.14 -9.30 1.79
C VAL A 5 -10.92 -9.20 3.30
N ARG A 6 -10.02 -10.01 3.83
CA ARG A 6 -9.67 -10.01 5.26
C ARG A 6 -8.19 -9.79 5.47
N PHE A 7 -7.89 -8.94 6.44
CA PHE A 7 -6.54 -8.72 6.95
C PHE A 7 -6.24 -9.74 8.05
N ARG A 8 -5.12 -10.46 7.93
CA ARG A 8 -4.64 -11.41 8.95
C ARG A 8 -3.12 -11.56 8.89
N LYS A 9 -2.52 -12.16 9.92
CA LYS A 9 -1.09 -12.51 9.90
C LYS A 9 -0.79 -13.40 8.70
N SER A 10 0.28 -13.07 7.98
CA SER A 10 0.73 -13.83 6.82
C SER A 10 1.94 -14.68 7.21
N ALA A 11 2.05 -15.85 6.59
CA ALA A 11 3.23 -16.70 6.72
C ALA A 11 4.44 -16.14 5.94
N ILE A 12 4.22 -15.19 5.01
CA ILE A 12 5.28 -14.59 4.19
C ILE A 12 5.96 -13.45 4.96
N HIS A 13 5.17 -12.47 5.41
CA HIS A 13 5.67 -11.32 6.14
C HIS A 13 4.53 -10.60 6.88
N GLY A 14 4.74 -10.23 8.15
CA GLY A 14 3.83 -9.42 8.96
C GLY A 14 2.34 -9.80 8.79
N TYR A 15 1.62 -8.99 8.05
CA TYR A 15 0.22 -9.19 7.70
C TYR A 15 0.01 -9.24 6.18
N GLY A 16 -1.05 -9.93 5.77
CA GLY A 16 -1.47 -10.02 4.38
C GLY A 16 -2.97 -9.83 4.21
N LEU A 17 -3.38 -9.63 2.96
CA LEU A 17 -4.77 -9.49 2.55
C LEU A 17 -5.23 -10.77 1.86
N PHE A 18 -6.37 -11.31 2.27
CA PHE A 18 -6.88 -12.61 1.81
C PHE A 18 -8.29 -12.47 1.27
N ALA A 19 -8.53 -13.05 0.08
CA ALA A 19 -9.87 -13.18 -0.46
C ALA A 19 -10.72 -14.09 0.45
N ILE A 20 -11.99 -13.74 0.64
CA ILE A 20 -12.95 -14.60 1.36
C ILE A 20 -14.04 -15.17 0.44
N GLU A 21 -13.95 -14.85 -0.84
CA GLU A 21 -14.78 -15.37 -1.93
C GLU A 21 -13.89 -15.61 -3.16
N ASP A 22 -14.37 -16.43 -4.09
CA ASP A 22 -13.68 -16.66 -5.35
C ASP A 22 -13.72 -15.37 -6.21
N ILE A 23 -12.56 -15.00 -6.75
CA ILE A 23 -12.38 -13.81 -7.59
C ILE A 23 -12.07 -14.28 -9.01
N GLN A 24 -12.83 -13.80 -9.99
CA GLN A 24 -12.63 -14.20 -11.38
C GLN A 24 -11.41 -13.49 -11.98
N PRO A 25 -10.78 -14.06 -13.03
CA PRO A 25 -9.71 -13.38 -13.75
C PRO A 25 -10.15 -12.01 -14.28
N ASN A 26 -9.24 -11.03 -14.24
CA ASN A 26 -9.45 -9.63 -14.66
C ASN A 26 -10.46 -8.85 -13.81
N GLU A 27 -10.85 -9.37 -12.64
CA GLU A 27 -11.76 -8.68 -11.75
C GLU A 27 -11.04 -7.71 -10.80
N MET A 28 -11.59 -6.51 -10.64
CA MET A 28 -11.07 -5.52 -9.69
C MET A 28 -11.35 -5.95 -8.24
N ILE A 29 -10.31 -5.96 -7.40
CA ILE A 29 -10.37 -6.34 -5.98
C ILE A 29 -10.63 -5.13 -5.07
N ILE A 30 -9.64 -4.24 -4.94
CA ILE A 30 -9.67 -3.04 -4.09
C ILE A 30 -8.79 -1.93 -4.66
N GLU A 31 -9.14 -0.68 -4.37
CA GLU A 31 -8.32 0.49 -4.66
C GLU A 31 -7.18 0.62 -3.64
N TYR A 32 -5.98 0.99 -4.11
CA TYR A 32 -4.88 1.37 -3.22
C TYR A 32 -5.04 2.83 -2.80
N VAL A 33 -5.48 3.07 -1.57
CA VAL A 33 -5.77 4.40 -1.05
C VAL A 33 -4.63 4.88 -0.16
N GLY A 34 -4.29 6.16 -0.28
CA GLY A 34 -3.30 6.83 0.54
C GLY A 34 -3.18 8.31 0.19
N GLU A 35 -2.15 8.98 0.70
CA GLU A 35 -1.89 10.37 0.39
C GLU A 35 -1.21 10.52 -0.98
N LYS A 36 -1.80 11.32 -1.88
CA LYS A 36 -1.17 11.67 -3.16
C LYS A 36 -0.06 12.70 -2.93
N VAL A 37 1.18 12.34 -3.23
CA VAL A 37 2.36 13.19 -3.07
C VAL A 37 3.20 13.24 -4.34
N ARG A 38 4.05 14.27 -4.46
CA ARG A 38 5.04 14.35 -5.55
C ARG A 38 6.18 13.36 -5.30
N SER A 39 6.85 12.88 -6.36
CA SER A 39 8.00 11.95 -6.21
C SER A 39 9.09 12.52 -5.30
N THR A 40 9.45 13.80 -5.44
CA THR A 40 10.46 14.41 -4.56
C THR A 40 10.04 14.45 -3.09
N VAL A 41 8.74 14.51 -2.81
CA VAL A 41 8.20 14.46 -1.44
C VAL A 41 8.22 13.03 -0.90
N SER A 42 7.91 12.03 -1.73
CA SER A 42 8.01 10.62 -1.31
C SER A 42 9.44 10.24 -0.95
N ASP A 43 10.44 10.71 -1.72
CA ASP A 43 11.86 10.42 -1.45
C ASP A 43 12.28 10.97 -0.07
N VAL A 44 11.84 12.19 0.27
CA VAL A 44 12.07 12.78 1.60
C VAL A 44 11.35 12.00 2.70
N ARG A 45 10.13 11.53 2.45
CA ARG A 45 9.37 10.72 3.42
C ARG A 45 10.03 9.38 3.67
N GLU A 46 10.47 8.69 2.63
CA GLU A 46 11.16 7.40 2.71
C GLU A 46 12.42 7.50 3.58
N MET A 47 13.30 8.48 3.28
CA MET A 47 14.48 8.73 4.12
C MET A 47 14.13 8.99 5.59
N ASN A 48 13.01 9.68 5.85
CA ASN A 48 12.57 9.95 7.22
C ASN A 48 12.00 8.69 7.90
N TYR A 49 11.31 7.82 7.18
CA TYR A 49 10.81 6.54 7.70
C TYR A 49 11.97 5.60 8.04
N GLU A 50 12.98 5.50 7.17
CA GLU A 50 14.20 4.74 7.41
C GLU A 50 14.96 5.25 8.65
N LYS A 51 15.17 6.57 8.76
CA LYS A 51 15.83 7.18 9.93
C LYS A 51 15.09 6.94 11.24
N LYS A 52 13.77 6.80 11.19
CA LYS A 52 12.93 6.46 12.35
C LYS A 52 12.92 4.96 12.65
N GLY A 53 13.59 4.13 11.85
CA GLY A 53 13.59 2.68 12.00
C GLY A 53 12.23 2.06 11.68
N MET A 54 11.41 2.71 10.86
CA MET A 54 10.16 2.13 10.40
C MET A 54 10.50 1.01 9.41
N GLY A 55 10.34 -0.24 9.84
CA GLY A 55 10.72 -1.42 9.05
C GLY A 55 9.89 -1.67 7.79
N SER A 56 8.95 -0.80 7.44
CA SER A 56 8.16 -0.87 6.21
C SER A 56 7.66 0.51 5.79
N SER A 57 7.89 0.87 4.53
CA SER A 57 7.26 2.01 3.84
C SER A 57 6.21 1.49 2.86
N TYR A 58 5.13 2.25 2.67
CA TYR A 58 4.00 1.85 1.82
C TYR A 58 3.82 2.90 0.73
N LEU A 59 4.70 2.88 -0.27
CA LEU A 59 4.72 3.82 -1.39
C LEU A 59 4.35 3.10 -2.69
N PHE A 60 3.41 3.66 -3.44
CA PHE A 60 2.99 3.15 -4.75
C PHE A 60 3.15 4.24 -5.81
N ARG A 61 4.03 4.01 -6.78
CA ARG A 61 4.26 4.95 -7.88
C ARG A 61 3.14 4.86 -8.91
N VAL A 62 2.46 5.98 -9.16
CA VAL A 62 1.41 6.08 -10.19
C VAL A 62 2.04 6.49 -11.52
N ASP A 63 2.91 7.50 -11.47
CA ASP A 63 3.67 8.01 -12.62
C ASP A 63 5.01 8.59 -12.15
N GLU A 64 5.79 9.20 -13.06
CA GLU A 64 7.10 9.79 -12.74
C GLU A 64 7.03 10.89 -11.69
N SER A 65 5.91 11.63 -11.64
CA SER A 65 5.71 12.78 -10.78
C SER A 65 4.87 12.49 -9.53
N THR A 66 4.08 11.41 -9.55
CA THR A 66 3.05 11.11 -8.56
C THR A 66 3.27 9.78 -7.86
N VAL A 67 3.21 9.81 -6.53
CA VAL A 67 3.25 8.63 -5.64
C VAL A 67 2.06 8.68 -4.69
N ILE A 68 1.45 7.52 -4.42
CA ILE A 68 0.49 7.34 -3.33
C ILE A 68 1.24 6.76 -2.13
N ASP A 69 1.19 7.45 -1.00
CA ASP A 69 1.81 7.04 0.25
C ASP A 69 0.73 6.60 1.25
N ALA A 70 0.69 5.29 1.52
CA ALA A 70 -0.25 4.68 2.45
C ALA A 70 0.36 4.41 3.85
N THR A 71 1.56 4.93 4.13
CA THR A 71 2.33 4.55 5.34
C THR A 71 1.64 4.96 6.64
N MET A 72 0.96 6.10 6.62
CA MET A 72 0.27 6.66 7.80
C MET A 72 -1.25 6.80 7.63
N LYS A 73 -1.73 6.81 6.39
CA LYS A 73 -3.14 6.97 6.02
C LYS A 73 -3.44 6.15 4.79
N GLY A 74 -4.47 5.32 4.82
CA GLY A 74 -4.90 4.44 3.73
C GLY A 74 -6.05 3.56 4.18
#